data_AF-A0A517Y0P7-F1
#
_entry.id   AF-A0A517Y0P7-F1
#
_cell.length_a   1.000
_cell.length_b   1.000
_cell.length_c   1.000
_cell.angle_alpha   90.00
_cell.angle_beta   90.00
_cell.angle_gamma   90.00
#
_symmetry.space_group_name_H-M   'P 1'
#
loop_
_entity.id
_entity.type
_entity.pdbx_description
1 polymer ?
#
loop_
_entity_poly.entity_id
_entity_poly.type
_entity_poly.pdbx_seq_one_letter_code
_entity_poly.pdbx_strand_id
1 'polypeptide(L)'
;MTDTDLPPRPVPRWLHRWAVATVCACLALLAVGQLVTSFRVGMADPIWPTSPWHLVNNYEPSPGYLIEHAHRILGFLVGGLVTVLALGVWGTHPNRAARYLGLVALAVLVGAFGEFHRALIAQRESTEAVVVPERIVFTMLGALAVAALLAGGGLVGGGRGSVARFAGLLGLVFVMIQGLLGGFRVKLNELVGTDLAAVHGVFGQVTFAVLLTVAVLTARPPAGDVPDADRRRLGRLGLGLVAVLFVQLVWGAWVRHAPDALGQRLHFLTAFVAVATAVWLLRLGFTGPARPRVRVWGTALGVLVALQVTLGVEAWMGKFGGATLPEFETVSAKQAGIRTAHALVGTGVLAAAVGLALRVRAGGER
;
A
#
# COMPACT_ATOMS: atom_id res chain seq x y z
N MET A 1 29.17 26.44 9.15
CA MET A 1 27.86 25.77 9.23
C MET A 1 28.12 24.29 9.49
N THR A 2 28.39 23.97 10.75
CA THR A 2 28.70 22.63 11.24
C THR A 2 27.45 21.76 11.23
N ASP A 3 27.60 20.46 10.94
CA ASP A 3 26.54 19.44 10.71
C ASP A 3 25.71 19.11 11.98
N THR A 4 25.59 20.04 12.93
CA THR A 4 25.03 19.85 14.28
C THR A 4 23.55 20.27 14.44
N ASP A 5 22.95 20.97 13.47
CA ASP A 5 21.58 21.50 13.61
C ASP A 5 20.47 20.59 13.05
N LEU A 6 20.82 19.43 12.48
CA LEU A 6 19.82 18.51 11.95
C LEU A 6 19.28 17.59 13.03
N PRO A 7 17.95 17.55 13.27
CA PRO A 7 17.36 16.67 14.27
C PRO A 7 17.73 15.21 14.01
N PRO A 8 18.02 14.42 15.06
CA PRO A 8 18.48 13.05 14.93
C PRO A 8 17.41 12.18 14.25
N ARG A 9 17.87 11.14 13.53
CA ARG A 9 16.95 10.17 12.92
C ARG A 9 16.25 9.35 14.03
N PRO A 10 14.95 9.05 13.89
CA PRO A 10 14.26 8.18 14.86
C PRO A 10 14.79 6.75 14.89
N VAL A 11 15.40 6.30 13.79
CA VAL A 11 15.96 4.95 13.62
C VAL A 11 17.32 4.98 12.93
N PRO A 12 18.11 3.89 12.99
CA PRO A 12 19.38 3.79 12.28
C PRO A 12 19.26 4.00 10.76
N ARG A 13 20.34 4.47 10.13
CA ARG A 13 20.39 4.78 8.67
C ARG A 13 20.04 3.58 7.79
N TRP A 14 20.51 2.39 8.16
CA TRP A 14 20.27 1.17 7.39
C TRP A 14 18.77 0.86 7.30
N LEU A 15 18.03 1.07 8.40
CA LEU A 15 16.61 0.77 8.46
C LEU A 15 15.78 1.73 7.61
N HIS A 16 16.14 3.01 7.58
CA HIS A 16 15.50 3.95 6.67
C HIS A 16 15.77 3.59 5.19
N ARG A 17 17.00 3.22 4.84
CA ARG A 17 17.32 2.75 3.48
C ARG A 17 16.52 1.49 3.13
N TRP A 18 16.36 0.58 4.08
CA TRP A 18 15.56 -0.63 3.91
C TRP A 18 14.07 -0.31 3.71
N ALA A 19 13.53 0.65 4.46
CA ALA A 19 12.16 1.12 4.27
C ALA A 19 11.95 1.71 2.87
N VAL A 20 12.89 2.51 2.37
CA VAL A 20 12.84 3.04 1.00
C VAL A 20 12.92 1.92 -0.03
N ALA A 21 13.85 0.97 0.14
CA ALA A 21 13.96 -0.19 -0.76
C ALA A 21 12.66 -1.02 -0.79
N THR A 22 12.03 -1.22 0.37
CA THR A 22 10.73 -1.91 0.50
C THR A 22 9.63 -1.17 -0.27
N VAL A 23 9.56 0.15 -0.15
CA VAL A 23 8.61 0.99 -0.90
C VAL A 23 8.86 0.89 -2.40
N CYS A 24 10.12 0.95 -2.86
CA CYS A 24 10.45 0.81 -4.28
C CYS A 24 10.07 -0.57 -4.83
N ALA A 25 10.35 -1.65 -4.10
CA ALA A 25 9.95 -3.00 -4.49
C ALA A 25 8.42 -3.16 -4.51
N CYS A 26 7.71 -2.57 -3.54
CA CYS A 26 6.26 -2.57 -3.50
C CYS A 26 5.65 -1.75 -4.66
N LEU A 27 6.27 -0.65 -5.06
CA LEU A 27 5.85 0.10 -6.25
C LEU A 27 5.98 -0.74 -7.52
N ALA A 28 7.09 -1.48 -7.66
CA ALA A 28 7.27 -2.42 -8.77
C ALA A 28 6.21 -3.53 -8.74
N LEU A 29 5.94 -4.10 -7.56
CA LEU A 29 4.88 -5.11 -7.35
C LEU A 29 3.51 -4.57 -7.79
N LEU A 30 3.16 -3.35 -7.38
CA LEU A 30 1.91 -2.71 -7.80
C LEU A 30 1.86 -2.47 -9.30
N ALA A 31 2.95 -1.98 -9.91
CA ALA A 31 3.02 -1.75 -11.35
C ALA A 31 2.77 -3.04 -12.14
N VAL A 32 3.45 -4.13 -11.78
CA VAL A 32 3.24 -5.43 -12.44
C VAL A 32 1.83 -5.96 -12.13
N GLY A 33 1.31 -5.79 -10.91
CA GLY A 33 -0.07 -6.18 -10.56
C GLY A 33 -1.15 -5.43 -11.36
N GLN A 34 -0.91 -4.16 -11.68
CA GLN A 34 -1.79 -3.40 -12.57
C GLN A 34 -1.73 -3.95 -14.01
N LEU A 35 -0.56 -4.40 -14.49
CA LEU A 35 -0.44 -5.09 -15.78
C LEU A 35 -1.19 -6.42 -15.78
N VAL A 36 -1.07 -7.22 -14.71
CA VAL A 36 -1.85 -8.47 -14.53
C VAL A 36 -3.35 -8.20 -14.71
N THR A 37 -3.84 -7.13 -14.08
CA THR A 37 -5.27 -6.75 -14.13
C THR A 37 -5.66 -6.17 -15.49
N SER A 38 -4.80 -5.34 -16.09
CA SER A 38 -5.08 -4.67 -17.38
C SER A 38 -5.10 -5.66 -18.55
N PHE A 39 -4.19 -6.63 -18.55
CA PHE A 39 -4.14 -7.70 -19.56
C PHE A 39 -5.02 -8.91 -19.22
N ARG A 40 -5.67 -8.91 -18.04
CA ARG A 40 -6.52 -10.02 -17.55
C ARG A 40 -5.79 -11.36 -17.47
N VAL A 41 -4.50 -11.33 -17.20
CA VAL A 41 -3.63 -12.53 -17.11
C VAL A 41 -3.50 -13.02 -15.68
N GLY A 42 -4.50 -12.75 -14.84
CA GLY A 42 -4.46 -13.06 -13.42
C GLY A 42 -4.72 -14.52 -13.04
N MET A 43 -4.95 -15.36 -14.04
CA MET A 43 -5.28 -16.79 -13.94
C MET A 43 -4.37 -17.62 -14.88
N ALA A 44 -3.28 -17.02 -15.38
CA ALA A 44 -2.32 -17.68 -16.27
C ALA A 44 -1.52 -18.76 -15.53
N ASP A 45 -1.27 -18.58 -14.24
CA ASP A 45 -0.76 -19.62 -13.34
C ASP A 45 -1.88 -20.15 -12.43
N PRO A 46 -2.45 -21.34 -12.71
CA PRO A 46 -3.56 -21.89 -11.94
C PRO A 46 -3.12 -22.41 -10.55
N ILE A 47 -1.82 -22.55 -10.30
CA ILE A 47 -1.35 -23.14 -9.06
C ILE A 47 -1.44 -22.11 -7.94
N TRP A 48 -2.14 -22.46 -6.86
CA TRP A 48 -2.10 -21.71 -5.61
C TRP A 48 -2.51 -22.62 -4.42
N PRO A 49 -1.88 -22.49 -3.24
CA PRO A 49 -0.73 -21.63 -2.93
C PRO A 49 0.55 -22.08 -3.65
N THR A 50 1.31 -21.12 -4.17
CA THR A 50 2.62 -21.34 -4.78
C THR A 50 3.72 -21.30 -3.74
N SER A 51 4.68 -22.21 -3.82
CA SER A 51 5.94 -22.09 -3.09
C SER A 51 6.92 -21.19 -3.87
N PRO A 52 7.88 -20.53 -3.20
CA PRO A 52 8.95 -19.80 -3.89
C PRO A 52 9.71 -20.66 -4.90
N TRP A 53 9.90 -21.95 -4.60
CA TRP A 53 10.61 -22.90 -5.45
C TRP A 53 9.86 -23.23 -6.74
N HIS A 54 8.53 -23.27 -6.69
CA HIS A 54 7.71 -23.43 -7.89
C HIS A 54 8.00 -22.31 -8.91
N LEU A 55 8.16 -21.08 -8.42
CA LEU A 55 8.42 -19.91 -9.25
C LEU A 55 9.84 -19.88 -9.86
N VAL A 56 10.80 -20.53 -9.21
CA VAL A 56 12.18 -20.62 -9.74
C VAL A 56 12.27 -21.74 -10.79
N ASN A 57 11.56 -22.84 -10.57
CA ASN A 57 11.75 -24.07 -11.35
C ASN A 57 10.79 -24.22 -12.53
N ASN A 58 9.67 -23.49 -12.55
CA ASN A 58 8.70 -23.55 -13.64
C ASN A 58 8.70 -22.24 -14.42
N TYR A 59 8.92 -22.36 -15.71
CA TYR A 59 8.98 -21.24 -16.63
C TYR A 59 8.24 -21.58 -17.92
N GLU A 60 7.25 -20.76 -18.24
CA GLU A 60 6.56 -20.81 -19.52
C GLU A 60 6.78 -19.47 -20.26
N PRO A 61 7.23 -19.48 -21.53
CA PRO A 61 7.56 -18.27 -22.27
C PRO A 61 6.33 -17.48 -22.78
N SER A 62 5.12 -17.78 -22.31
CA SER A 62 3.92 -17.04 -22.72
C SER A 62 3.86 -15.67 -22.02
N PRO A 63 3.58 -14.56 -22.74
CA PRO A 63 3.63 -13.22 -22.15
C PRO A 63 2.73 -13.03 -20.92
N GLY A 64 1.55 -13.66 -20.91
CA GLY A 64 0.63 -13.59 -19.78
C GLY A 64 1.15 -14.30 -18.53
N TYR A 65 1.70 -15.51 -18.70
CA TYR A 65 2.35 -16.25 -17.63
C TYR A 65 3.52 -15.45 -17.04
N LEU A 66 4.39 -14.89 -17.89
CA LEU A 66 5.54 -14.10 -17.41
C LEU A 66 5.14 -12.88 -16.57
N ILE A 67 4.06 -12.19 -16.93
CA ILE A 67 3.57 -11.04 -16.16
C ILE A 67 3.03 -11.48 -14.80
N GLU A 68 2.22 -12.54 -14.76
CA GLU A 68 1.71 -13.08 -13.49
C GLU A 68 2.82 -13.65 -12.61
N HIS A 69 3.74 -14.40 -13.21
CA HIS A 69 4.86 -15.02 -12.54
C HIS A 69 5.79 -13.97 -11.91
N ALA A 70 6.11 -12.91 -12.66
CA ALA A 70 6.87 -11.77 -12.15
C ALA A 70 6.15 -11.08 -10.98
N HIS A 71 4.82 -10.94 -11.05
CA HIS A 71 4.03 -10.39 -9.96
C HIS A 71 4.13 -11.25 -8.68
N ARG A 72 4.04 -12.58 -8.81
CA ARG A 72 4.17 -13.52 -7.67
C ARG A 72 5.57 -13.49 -7.04
N ILE A 73 6.62 -13.46 -7.86
CA ILE A 73 8.02 -13.33 -7.39
C ILE A 73 8.21 -12.01 -6.62
N LEU A 74 7.72 -10.90 -7.17
CA LEU A 74 7.74 -9.60 -6.49
C LEU A 74 6.94 -9.64 -5.18
N GLY A 75 5.84 -10.40 -5.13
CA GLY A 75 5.04 -10.61 -3.92
C GLY A 75 5.85 -11.25 -2.79
N PHE A 76 6.59 -12.32 -3.09
CA PHE A 76 7.50 -12.96 -2.13
C PHE A 76 8.64 -12.04 -1.70
N LEU A 77 9.26 -11.33 -2.65
CA LEU A 77 10.31 -10.37 -2.35
C LEU A 77 9.80 -9.29 -1.38
N VAL A 78 8.66 -8.67 -1.67
CA VAL A 78 8.07 -7.64 -0.81
C VAL A 78 7.69 -8.21 0.56
N GLY A 79 7.14 -9.42 0.63
CA GLY A 79 6.87 -10.11 1.90
C GLY A 79 8.11 -10.27 2.78
N GLY A 80 9.24 -10.68 2.19
CA GLY A 80 10.52 -10.78 2.88
C GLY A 80 11.05 -9.42 3.34
N LEU A 81 11.03 -8.41 2.45
CA LEU A 81 11.48 -7.05 2.77
C LEU A 81 10.67 -6.43 3.92
N VAL A 82 9.34 -6.57 3.88
CA VAL A 82 8.42 -6.07 4.93
C VAL A 82 8.63 -6.79 6.25
N THR A 83 8.92 -8.09 6.23
CA THR A 83 9.25 -8.86 7.44
C THR A 83 10.49 -8.29 8.13
N VAL A 84 11.58 -8.09 7.38
CA VAL A 84 12.81 -7.48 7.90
C VAL A 84 12.56 -6.05 8.38
N LEU A 85 11.73 -5.29 7.66
CA LEU A 85 11.35 -3.93 8.04
C LEU A 85 10.60 -3.90 9.38
N ALA A 86 9.59 -4.75 9.56
CA ALA A 86 8.79 -4.82 10.79
C ALA A 86 9.65 -5.22 12.00
N LEU A 87 10.48 -6.26 11.86
CA LEU A 87 11.44 -6.67 12.88
C LEU A 87 12.46 -5.57 13.19
N GLY A 88 13.01 -4.93 12.16
CA GLY A 88 13.99 -3.86 12.29
C GLY A 88 13.43 -2.64 13.02
N VAL A 89 12.23 -2.19 12.67
CA VAL A 89 11.56 -1.06 13.34
C VAL A 89 11.23 -1.43 14.79
N TRP A 90 10.77 -2.66 15.03
CA TRP A 90 10.53 -3.14 16.40
C TRP A 90 11.81 -3.22 17.24
N GLY A 91 12.93 -3.65 16.65
CA GLY A 91 14.24 -3.73 17.30
C GLY A 91 14.74 -2.40 17.86
N THR A 92 14.18 -1.27 17.41
CA THR A 92 14.47 0.07 17.94
C THR A 92 13.64 0.45 19.18
N HIS A 93 12.83 -0.46 19.73
CA HIS A 93 11.98 -0.17 20.88
C HIS A 93 12.81 0.20 22.12
N PRO A 94 12.59 1.34 22.79
CA PRO A 94 13.46 1.81 23.87
C PRO A 94 13.44 0.88 25.10
N ASN A 95 12.26 0.41 25.50
CA ASN A 95 12.13 -0.54 26.60
C ASN A 95 12.59 -1.95 26.14
N ARG A 96 13.55 -2.53 26.89
CA ARG A 96 14.19 -3.81 26.59
C ARG A 96 13.21 -4.99 26.61
N ALA A 97 12.32 -5.06 27.61
CA ALA A 97 11.36 -6.15 27.72
C ALA A 97 10.35 -6.13 26.56
N ALA A 98 9.75 -4.97 26.28
CA ALA A 98 8.83 -4.80 25.15
C ALA A 98 9.51 -5.05 23.79
N ARG A 99 10.81 -4.70 23.67
CA ARG A 99 11.61 -5.02 22.48
C ARG A 99 11.67 -6.52 22.24
N TYR A 100 12.14 -7.30 23.21
CA TYR A 100 12.28 -8.75 23.04
C TYR A 100 10.93 -9.45 22.91
N LEU A 101 9.95 -9.08 23.74
CA LEU A 101 8.62 -9.68 23.68
C LEU A 101 7.97 -9.49 22.31
N GLY A 102 8.02 -8.28 21.75
CA GLY A 102 7.46 -8.06 20.43
C GLY A 102 8.31 -8.63 19.29
N LEU A 103 9.65 -8.73 19.41
CA LEU A 103 10.47 -9.47 18.44
C LEU A 103 10.07 -10.95 18.40
N VAL A 104 9.88 -11.57 19.57
CA VAL A 104 9.40 -12.96 19.68
C VAL A 104 8.00 -13.07 19.08
N ALA A 105 7.08 -12.16 19.43
CA ALA A 105 5.72 -12.18 18.87
C ALA A 105 5.72 -12.05 17.34
N LEU A 106 6.51 -11.14 16.77
CA LEU A 106 6.63 -11.00 15.31
C LEU A 106 7.25 -12.23 14.65
N ALA A 107 8.28 -12.83 15.26
CA ALA A 107 8.90 -14.05 14.76
C ALA A 107 7.92 -15.24 14.77
N VAL A 108 7.16 -15.39 15.86
CA VAL A 108 6.09 -16.39 15.98
C VAL A 108 5.00 -16.16 14.93
N LEU A 109 4.56 -14.90 14.74
CA LEU A 109 3.55 -14.56 13.74
C LEU A 109 3.99 -14.95 12.32
N VAL A 110 5.22 -14.61 11.94
CA VAL A 110 5.78 -14.94 10.62
C VAL A 110 5.98 -16.45 10.46
N GLY A 111 6.52 -17.12 11.47
CA GLY A 111 6.72 -18.57 11.47
C GLY A 111 5.40 -19.33 11.35
N ALA A 112 4.40 -18.96 12.15
CA ALA A 112 3.07 -19.55 12.12
C ALA A 112 2.36 -19.28 10.77
N PHE A 113 2.53 -18.10 10.17
CA PHE A 113 2.02 -17.82 8.83
C PHE A 113 2.68 -18.69 7.74
N GLY A 114 3.97 -19.01 7.87
CA GLY A 114 4.67 -19.94 7.00
C GLY A 114 4.21 -21.39 7.17
N GLU A 115 3.94 -21.83 8.39
CA GLU A 115 3.32 -23.13 8.67
C GLU A 115 1.89 -23.20 8.12
N PHE A 116 1.11 -22.12 8.26
CA PHE A 116 -0.23 -22.01 7.69
C PHE A 116 -0.20 -22.21 6.16
N HIS A 117 0.73 -21.55 5.47
CA HIS A 117 0.91 -21.74 4.02
C HIS A 117 1.29 -23.18 3.66
N ARG A 118 2.19 -23.82 4.42
CA ARG A 118 2.55 -25.23 4.19
C ARG A 118 1.36 -26.16 4.39
N ALA A 119 0.54 -25.93 5.41
CA ALA A 119 -0.67 -26.70 5.66
C ALA A 119 -1.72 -26.53 4.55
N LEU A 120 -1.83 -25.34 3.95
CA LEU A 120 -2.68 -25.13 2.78
C LEU A 120 -2.12 -25.82 1.52
N ILE A 121 -0.80 -25.76 1.29
CA ILE A 121 -0.15 -26.43 0.15
C ILE A 121 -0.33 -27.95 0.24
N ALA A 122 -0.19 -28.53 1.43
CA ALA A 122 -0.37 -29.96 1.65
C ALA A 122 -1.77 -30.47 1.28
N GLN A 123 -2.78 -29.60 1.31
CA GLN A 123 -4.17 -29.92 0.98
C GLN A 123 -4.57 -29.49 -0.44
N ARG A 124 -3.66 -28.90 -1.22
CA ARG A 124 -3.97 -28.26 -2.52
C ARG A 124 -4.56 -29.23 -3.55
N GLU A 125 -4.06 -30.47 -3.57
CA GLU A 125 -4.45 -31.52 -4.53
C GLU A 125 -5.57 -32.43 -3.98
N SER A 126 -6.04 -32.17 -2.75
CA SER A 126 -7.13 -32.93 -2.15
C SER A 126 -8.48 -32.60 -2.82
N THR A 127 -9.31 -33.62 -3.00
CA THR A 127 -10.71 -33.48 -3.44
C THR A 127 -11.63 -33.13 -2.26
N GLU A 128 -11.15 -33.26 -1.02
CA GLU A 128 -11.89 -32.92 0.18
C GLU A 128 -11.93 -31.40 0.42
N ALA A 129 -12.88 -30.96 1.25
CA ALA A 129 -12.95 -29.57 1.68
C ALA A 129 -11.67 -29.16 2.42
N VAL A 130 -11.18 -27.94 2.13
CA VAL A 130 -9.97 -27.41 2.79
C VAL A 130 -10.23 -27.24 4.28
N VAL A 131 -9.43 -27.93 5.09
CA VAL A 131 -9.47 -27.83 6.55
C VAL A 131 -8.53 -26.71 6.99
N VAL A 132 -9.09 -25.71 7.68
CA VAL A 132 -8.32 -24.62 8.26
C VAL A 132 -7.56 -25.13 9.49
N PRO A 133 -6.22 -25.01 9.57
CA PRO A 133 -5.47 -25.48 10.73
C PRO A 133 -5.65 -24.53 11.93
N GLU A 134 -6.73 -24.72 12.68
CA GLU A 134 -7.17 -23.82 13.76
C GLU A 134 -6.07 -23.51 14.78
N ARG A 135 -5.28 -24.51 15.19
CA ARG A 135 -4.16 -24.32 16.13
C ARG A 135 -3.12 -23.31 15.63
N ILE A 136 -2.82 -23.33 14.34
CA ILE A 136 -1.89 -22.38 13.72
C ILE A 136 -2.54 -20.99 13.68
N VAL A 137 -3.83 -20.90 13.33
CA VAL A 137 -4.58 -19.65 13.32
C VAL A 137 -4.62 -19.01 14.71
N PHE A 138 -4.95 -19.75 15.77
CA PHE A 138 -4.93 -19.25 17.14
C PHE A 138 -3.53 -18.80 17.58
N THR A 139 -2.48 -19.51 17.16
CA THR A 139 -1.08 -19.10 17.42
C THR A 139 -0.77 -17.75 16.75
N MET A 140 -1.18 -17.56 15.50
CA MET A 140 -1.03 -16.29 14.79
C MET A 140 -1.81 -15.16 15.47
N LEU A 141 -3.07 -15.41 15.84
CA LEU A 141 -3.92 -14.42 16.51
C LEU A 141 -3.35 -14.00 17.88
N GLY A 142 -2.86 -14.97 18.67
CA GLY A 142 -2.21 -14.69 19.94
C GLY A 142 -0.94 -13.83 19.77
N ALA A 143 -0.08 -14.20 18.81
CA ALA A 143 1.13 -13.43 18.49
C ALA A 143 0.81 -12.00 18.00
N LEU A 144 -0.20 -11.87 17.13
CA LEU A 144 -0.70 -10.58 16.65
C LEU A 144 -1.27 -9.74 17.80
N ALA A 145 -2.07 -10.33 18.69
CA ALA A 145 -2.64 -9.61 19.83
C ALA A 145 -1.54 -9.03 20.74
N VAL A 146 -0.50 -9.82 21.05
CA VAL A 146 0.65 -9.34 21.83
C VAL A 146 1.35 -8.18 21.11
N ALA A 147 1.66 -8.33 19.82
CA ALA A 147 2.32 -7.28 19.05
C ALA A 147 1.46 -6.01 18.96
N ALA A 148 0.15 -6.15 18.75
CA ALA A 148 -0.81 -5.05 18.64
C ALA A 148 -0.99 -4.31 19.96
N LEU A 149 -1.09 -5.02 21.09
CA LEU A 149 -1.18 -4.39 22.42
C LEU A 149 0.07 -3.59 22.75
N LEU A 150 1.26 -4.15 22.49
CA LEU A 150 2.53 -3.44 22.70
C LEU A 150 2.68 -2.23 21.78
N ALA A 151 2.29 -2.38 20.50
CA ALA A 151 2.36 -1.29 19.52
C ALA A 151 1.37 -0.18 19.85
N GLY A 152 0.14 -0.55 20.19
CA GLY A 152 -0.97 0.36 20.53
C GLY A 152 -0.72 1.10 21.84
N GLY A 153 -0.22 0.43 22.88
CA GLY A 153 0.16 1.07 24.14
C GLY A 153 1.21 2.17 23.94
N GLY A 154 2.13 1.98 22.98
CA GLY A 154 3.11 3.00 22.60
C GLY A 154 2.52 4.23 21.89
N LEU A 155 1.32 4.13 21.30
CA LEU A 155 0.68 5.26 20.60
C LEU A 155 0.12 6.32 21.56
N VAL A 156 -0.19 5.95 22.81
CA VAL A 156 -0.68 6.89 23.83
C VAL A 156 0.32 8.01 24.09
N GLY A 157 1.62 7.71 23.99
CA GLY A 157 2.69 8.71 24.10
C GLY A 157 2.97 9.52 22.83
N GLY A 158 2.28 9.24 21.72
CA GLY A 158 2.33 10.03 20.48
C GLY A 158 3.66 10.00 19.70
N GLY A 159 4.71 9.38 20.22
CA GLY A 159 6.06 9.47 19.66
C GLY A 159 6.19 8.87 18.26
N ARG A 160 6.90 9.54 17.37
CA ARG A 160 7.18 9.07 15.99
C ARG A 160 7.63 7.60 15.91
N GLY A 161 8.44 7.14 16.87
CA GLY A 161 8.92 5.76 16.92
C GLY A 161 7.82 4.74 17.20
N SER A 162 6.83 5.05 18.03
CA SER A 162 5.70 4.13 18.28
C SER A 162 4.77 4.06 17.07
N VAL A 163 4.50 5.21 16.44
CA VAL A 163 3.73 5.25 15.18
C VAL A 163 4.42 4.43 14.09
N ALA A 164 5.75 4.52 13.97
CA ALA A 164 6.51 3.73 13.00
C ALA A 164 6.40 2.21 13.28
N ARG A 165 6.47 1.78 14.54
CA ARG A 165 6.30 0.37 14.92
C ARG A 165 4.91 -0.14 14.63
N PHE A 166 3.88 0.63 14.96
CA PHE A 166 2.50 0.29 14.67
C PHE A 166 2.26 0.19 13.15
N ALA A 167 2.74 1.17 12.39
CA ALA A 167 2.67 1.12 10.92
C ALA A 167 3.47 -0.05 10.33
N GLY A 168 4.61 -0.42 10.91
CA GLY A 168 5.38 -1.60 10.53
C GLY A 168 4.63 -2.91 10.77
N LEU A 169 3.97 -3.05 11.93
CA LEU A 169 3.09 -4.19 12.23
C LEU A 169 1.92 -4.25 11.25
N LEU A 170 1.22 -3.12 11.02
CA LEU A 170 0.13 -3.05 10.04
C LEU A 170 0.61 -3.44 8.64
N GLY A 171 1.78 -2.94 8.21
CA GLY A 171 2.36 -3.30 6.92
C GLY A 171 2.60 -4.82 6.78
N LEU A 172 3.11 -5.45 7.84
CA LEU A 172 3.31 -6.91 7.86
C LEU A 172 1.99 -7.67 7.73
N VAL A 173 1.00 -7.32 8.57
CA VAL A 173 -0.33 -7.95 8.54
C VAL A 173 -0.99 -7.75 7.19
N PHE A 174 -0.87 -6.54 6.61
CA PHE A 174 -1.48 -6.23 5.32
C PHE A 174 -0.85 -7.05 4.19
N VAL A 175 0.48 -7.20 4.16
CA VAL A 175 1.14 -8.05 3.15
C VAL A 175 0.76 -9.53 3.33
N MET A 176 0.62 -10.01 4.56
CA MET A 176 0.13 -11.37 4.83
C MET A 176 -1.29 -11.57 4.26
N ILE A 177 -2.20 -10.64 4.52
CA ILE A 177 -3.56 -10.66 3.98
C ILE A 177 -3.54 -10.57 2.45
N GLN A 178 -2.68 -9.73 1.85
CA GLN A 178 -2.55 -9.61 0.39
C GLN A 178 -2.09 -10.90 -0.28
N GLY A 179 -1.12 -11.61 0.32
CA GLY A 179 -0.68 -12.92 -0.18
C GLY A 179 -1.81 -13.94 -0.18
N LEU A 180 -2.68 -13.91 0.84
CA LEU A 180 -3.88 -14.74 0.91
C LEU A 180 -4.94 -14.31 -0.12
N LEU A 181 -5.31 -13.02 -0.18
CA LEU A 181 -6.34 -12.50 -1.09
C LEU A 181 -5.97 -12.68 -2.56
N GLY A 182 -4.73 -12.38 -2.94
CA GLY A 182 -4.25 -12.55 -4.31
C GLY A 182 -4.29 -14.02 -4.74
N GLY A 183 -4.07 -14.91 -3.79
CA GLY A 183 -4.17 -16.34 -3.94
C GLY A 183 -5.58 -16.89 -4.04
N PHE A 184 -6.45 -16.49 -3.12
CA PHE A 184 -7.86 -16.83 -3.15
C PHE A 184 -8.55 -16.32 -4.41
N ARG A 185 -8.05 -15.26 -5.07
CA ARG A 185 -8.53 -14.86 -6.40
C ARG A 185 -8.44 -16.02 -7.40
N VAL A 186 -7.35 -16.78 -7.38
CA VAL A 186 -7.17 -17.90 -8.33
C VAL A 186 -8.23 -18.98 -8.11
N LYS A 187 -8.64 -19.23 -6.86
CA LYS A 187 -9.59 -20.30 -6.52
C LYS A 187 -11.06 -19.85 -6.50
N LEU A 188 -11.33 -18.60 -6.12
CA LEU A 188 -12.68 -18.09 -5.84
C LEU A 188 -13.21 -17.13 -6.91
N ASN A 189 -12.42 -16.73 -7.90
CA ASN A 189 -12.92 -15.87 -8.99
C ASN A 189 -14.07 -16.52 -9.77
N GLU A 190 -14.15 -17.86 -9.80
CA GLU A 190 -15.28 -18.61 -10.37
C GLU A 190 -16.55 -18.54 -9.51
N LEU A 191 -16.42 -18.32 -8.20
CA LEU A 191 -17.54 -18.34 -7.24
C LEU A 191 -18.02 -16.94 -6.84
N VAL A 192 -17.12 -15.95 -6.77
CA VAL A 192 -17.38 -14.60 -6.22
C VAL A 192 -17.21 -13.50 -7.29
N GLY A 193 -16.88 -13.88 -8.53
CA GLY A 193 -16.65 -12.93 -9.61
C GLY A 193 -15.45 -12.00 -9.36
N THR A 194 -15.46 -10.82 -9.99
CA THR A 194 -14.29 -9.90 -9.99
C THR A 194 -14.14 -9.06 -8.72
N ASP A 195 -15.04 -9.19 -7.75
CA ASP A 195 -15.08 -8.37 -6.54
C ASP A 195 -13.82 -8.55 -5.68
N LEU A 196 -13.31 -9.78 -5.60
CA LEU A 196 -12.08 -10.07 -4.88
C LEU A 196 -10.85 -9.41 -5.53
N ALA A 197 -10.85 -9.27 -6.86
CA ALA A 197 -9.80 -8.55 -7.58
C ALA A 197 -9.84 -7.04 -7.28
N ALA A 198 -11.05 -6.45 -7.20
CA ALA A 198 -11.24 -5.06 -6.81
C ALA A 198 -10.72 -4.83 -5.37
N VAL A 199 -11.15 -5.65 -4.41
CA VAL A 199 -10.72 -5.57 -3.00
C VAL A 199 -9.22 -5.73 -2.87
N HIS A 200 -8.63 -6.74 -3.53
CA HIS A 200 -7.19 -6.95 -3.55
C HIS A 200 -6.45 -5.73 -4.09
N GLY A 201 -6.91 -5.16 -5.22
CA GLY A 201 -6.31 -3.97 -5.83
C GLY A 201 -6.37 -2.72 -4.95
N VAL A 202 -7.50 -2.47 -4.28
CA VAL A 202 -7.65 -1.37 -3.30
C VAL A 202 -6.68 -1.57 -2.15
N PHE A 203 -6.68 -2.76 -1.57
CA PHE A 203 -5.89 -3.06 -0.38
C PHE A 203 -4.38 -3.06 -0.66
N GLY A 204 -3.95 -3.42 -1.86
CA GLY A 204 -2.56 -3.27 -2.30
C GLY A 204 -2.07 -1.82 -2.27
N GLN A 205 -2.90 -0.87 -2.73
CA GLN A 205 -2.58 0.56 -2.69
C GLN A 205 -2.54 1.11 -1.25
N VAL A 206 -3.45 0.65 -0.38
CA VAL A 206 -3.43 1.00 1.05
C VAL A 206 -2.17 0.45 1.73
N THR A 207 -1.79 -0.80 1.41
CA THR A 207 -0.56 -1.44 1.91
C THR A 207 0.65 -0.60 1.54
N PHE A 208 0.75 -0.15 0.30
CA PHE A 208 1.82 0.75 -0.14
C PHE A 208 1.85 2.06 0.65
N ALA A 209 0.70 2.70 0.90
CA ALA A 209 0.62 3.92 1.70
C ALA A 209 1.08 3.72 3.16
N VAL A 210 0.80 2.55 3.76
CA VAL A 210 1.30 2.18 5.09
C VAL A 210 2.82 1.98 5.09
N LEU A 211 3.37 1.28 4.10
CA LEU A 211 4.82 1.08 3.98
C LEU A 211 5.55 2.42 3.73
N LEU A 212 4.97 3.30 2.93
CA LEU A 212 5.45 4.66 2.75
C LEU A 212 5.43 5.46 4.06
N THR A 213 4.38 5.30 4.87
CA THR A 213 4.31 5.92 6.20
C THR A 213 5.51 5.52 7.06
N VAL A 214 5.91 4.25 7.06
CA VAL A 214 7.13 3.80 7.75
C VAL A 214 8.37 4.48 7.17
N ALA A 215 8.51 4.55 5.84
CA ALA A 215 9.65 5.22 5.19
C ALA A 215 9.73 6.72 5.55
N VAL A 216 8.60 7.42 5.62
CA VAL A 216 8.53 8.85 6.00
C VAL A 216 8.81 9.05 7.49
N LEU A 217 8.31 8.16 8.35
CA LEU A 217 8.52 8.24 9.79
C LEU A 217 9.96 7.95 10.20
N THR A 218 10.63 7.03 9.49
CA THR A 218 12.05 6.69 9.69
C THR A 218 13.02 7.71 9.09
N ALA A 219 12.54 8.61 8.23
CA ALA A 219 13.34 9.69 7.67
C ALA A 219 13.68 10.76 8.71
N ARG A 220 14.69 11.59 8.40
CA ARG A 220 14.99 12.79 9.20
C ARG A 220 13.75 13.72 9.21
N PRO A 221 13.26 14.15 10.38
CA PRO A 221 12.16 15.11 10.41
C PRO A 221 12.57 16.42 9.72
N PRO A 222 11.60 17.15 9.12
CA PRO A 222 11.90 18.42 8.48
C PRO A 222 12.38 19.43 9.54
N ALA A 223 13.40 20.22 9.18
CA ALA A 223 13.87 21.34 10.00
C ALA A 223 12.94 22.57 9.86
N GLY A 224 13.05 23.50 10.81
CA GLY A 224 12.33 24.77 10.85
C GLY A 224 10.95 24.64 11.50
N ASP A 225 10.55 25.62 12.29
CA ASP A 225 9.28 25.62 13.02
C ASP A 225 8.10 26.08 12.15
N VAL A 226 6.93 25.49 12.42
CA VAL A 226 5.66 25.90 11.81
C VAL A 226 4.71 26.24 12.94
N PRO A 227 4.04 27.41 12.90
CA PRO A 227 3.05 27.78 13.91
C PRO A 227 2.01 26.66 14.13
N ASP A 228 1.65 26.44 15.39
CA ASP A 228 0.78 25.33 15.78
C ASP A 228 -0.58 25.35 15.08
N ALA A 229 -1.14 26.54 14.85
CA ALA A 229 -2.38 26.73 14.12
C ALA A 229 -2.28 26.22 12.67
N ASP A 230 -1.22 26.61 11.95
CA ASP A 230 -0.97 26.17 10.57
C ASP A 230 -0.69 24.68 10.50
N ARG A 231 0.11 24.15 11.44
CA ARG A 231 0.40 22.72 11.54
C ARG A 231 -0.87 21.90 11.72
N ARG A 232 -1.77 22.30 12.63
CA ARG A 232 -3.05 21.61 12.88
C ARG A 232 -3.98 21.72 11.69
N ARG A 233 -4.10 22.92 11.09
CA ARG A 233 -4.98 23.17 9.94
C ARG A 233 -4.55 22.36 8.71
N LEU A 234 -3.29 22.45 8.32
CA LEU A 234 -2.72 21.70 7.19
C LEU A 234 -2.74 20.20 7.48
N GLY A 235 -2.50 19.78 8.73
CA GLY A 235 -2.61 18.38 9.14
C GLY A 235 -4.03 17.83 8.97
N ARG A 236 -5.05 18.56 9.43
CA ARG A 236 -6.47 18.16 9.27
C ARG A 236 -6.90 18.13 7.80
N LEU A 237 -6.53 19.13 7.02
CA LEU A 237 -6.79 19.16 5.58
C LEU A 237 -6.09 18.02 4.84
N GLY A 238 -4.83 17.72 5.20
CA GLY A 238 -4.10 16.58 4.65
C GLY A 238 -4.78 15.24 4.97
N LEU A 239 -5.25 15.04 6.20
CA LEU A 239 -6.03 13.85 6.57
C LEU A 239 -7.38 13.79 5.83
N GLY A 240 -8.06 14.93 5.69
CA GLY A 240 -9.29 15.02 4.90
C GLY A 240 -9.06 14.64 3.44
N LEU A 241 -7.97 15.13 2.83
CA LEU A 241 -7.58 14.74 1.47
C LEU A 241 -7.30 13.23 1.38
N VAL A 242 -6.57 12.64 2.33
CA VAL A 242 -6.33 11.19 2.36
C VAL A 242 -7.64 10.41 2.43
N ALA A 243 -8.61 10.86 3.24
CA ALA A 243 -9.92 10.22 3.35
C ALA A 243 -10.71 10.30 2.03
N VAL A 244 -10.76 11.48 1.40
CA VAL A 244 -11.42 11.66 0.09
C VAL A 244 -10.74 10.80 -0.98
N LEU A 245 -9.40 10.75 -1.01
CA LEU A 245 -8.65 9.94 -1.97
C LEU A 245 -8.87 8.44 -1.75
N PHE A 246 -9.05 7.98 -0.51
CA PHE A 246 -9.40 6.59 -0.21
C PHE A 246 -10.78 6.23 -0.76
N VAL A 247 -11.78 7.09 -0.52
CA VAL A 247 -13.13 6.92 -1.11
C VAL A 247 -13.04 6.90 -2.64
N GLN A 248 -12.23 7.80 -3.20
CA GLN A 248 -12.06 7.91 -4.64
C GLN A 248 -11.38 6.67 -5.26
N LEU A 249 -10.46 6.07 -4.53
CA LEU A 249 -9.78 4.83 -4.90
C LEU A 249 -10.77 3.64 -4.90
N VAL A 250 -11.70 3.59 -3.93
CA VAL A 250 -12.79 2.60 -3.92
C VAL A 250 -13.69 2.77 -5.15
N TRP A 251 -14.10 4.00 -5.47
CA TRP A 251 -14.89 4.27 -6.67
C TRP A 251 -14.13 3.93 -7.96
N GLY A 252 -12.83 4.22 -8.02
CA GLY A 252 -11.99 3.85 -9.16
C GLY A 252 -11.90 2.34 -9.38
N ALA A 253 -11.78 1.56 -8.30
CA ALA A 253 -11.85 0.10 -8.36
C ALA A 253 -13.23 -0.38 -8.81
N TRP A 254 -14.30 0.22 -8.28
CA TRP A 254 -15.68 -0.08 -8.68
C TRP A 254 -15.89 0.16 -10.18
N VAL A 255 -15.56 1.35 -10.72
CA VAL A 255 -15.69 1.68 -12.16
C VAL A 255 -14.88 0.72 -13.06
N ARG A 256 -13.79 0.15 -12.53
CA ARG A 256 -12.97 -0.82 -13.25
C ARG A 256 -13.61 -2.20 -13.33
N HIS A 257 -14.23 -2.66 -12.24
CA HIS A 257 -14.72 -4.04 -12.09
C HIS A 257 -16.24 -4.20 -12.27
N ALA A 258 -17.02 -3.19 -11.91
CA ALA A 258 -18.48 -3.13 -12.01
C ALA A 258 -18.91 -1.76 -12.60
N PRO A 259 -18.71 -1.52 -13.91
CA PRO A 259 -18.97 -0.21 -14.52
C PRO A 259 -20.47 0.08 -14.62
N ASP A 260 -21.02 0.79 -13.63
CA ASP A 260 -22.39 1.30 -13.63
C ASP A 260 -22.44 2.84 -13.68
N ALA A 261 -23.62 3.40 -13.94
CA ALA A 261 -23.79 4.84 -14.04
C ALA A 261 -23.54 5.56 -12.70
N LEU A 262 -23.91 4.93 -11.57
CA LEU A 262 -23.74 5.51 -10.25
C LEU A 262 -22.26 5.57 -9.86
N GLY A 263 -21.51 4.47 -9.98
CA GLY A 263 -20.09 4.41 -9.67
C GLY A 263 -19.29 5.41 -10.50
N GLN A 264 -19.60 5.58 -11.78
CA GLN A 264 -18.97 6.59 -12.62
C GLN A 264 -19.24 8.02 -12.12
N ARG A 265 -20.49 8.36 -11.82
CA ARG A 265 -20.86 9.69 -11.30
C ARG A 265 -20.18 9.99 -9.97
N LEU A 266 -20.17 9.02 -9.05
CA LEU A 266 -19.52 9.15 -7.75
C LEU A 266 -18.00 9.29 -7.89
N HIS A 267 -17.38 8.54 -8.81
CA HIS A 267 -15.96 8.69 -9.13
C HIS A 267 -15.65 10.10 -9.65
N PHE A 268 -16.42 10.63 -10.59
CA PHE A 268 -16.21 12.02 -11.08
C PHE A 268 -16.43 13.06 -10.00
N LEU A 269 -17.54 12.99 -9.26
CA LEU A 269 -17.88 13.98 -8.24
C LEU A 269 -16.81 14.03 -7.14
N THR A 270 -16.39 12.88 -6.64
CA THR A 270 -15.34 12.82 -5.62
C THR A 270 -13.95 13.16 -6.18
N ALA A 271 -13.72 13.03 -7.50
CA ALA A 271 -12.51 13.56 -8.16
C ALA A 271 -12.41 15.08 -8.02
N PHE A 272 -13.51 15.80 -8.29
CA PHE A 272 -13.56 17.25 -8.14
C PHE A 272 -13.31 17.68 -6.70
N VAL A 273 -13.89 16.98 -5.73
CA VAL A 273 -13.63 17.23 -4.30
C VAL A 273 -12.16 16.97 -3.95
N ALA A 274 -11.56 15.90 -4.45
CA ALA A 274 -10.16 15.58 -4.23
C ALA A 274 -9.24 16.66 -4.79
N VAL A 275 -9.46 17.09 -6.04
CA VAL A 275 -8.69 18.16 -6.70
C VAL A 275 -8.84 19.48 -5.96
N ALA A 276 -10.07 19.89 -5.63
CA ALA A 276 -10.32 21.13 -4.90
C ALA A 276 -9.63 21.13 -3.53
N THR A 277 -9.71 20.02 -2.80
CA THR A 277 -9.05 19.86 -1.49
C THR A 277 -7.53 19.89 -1.63
N ALA A 278 -6.96 19.22 -2.65
CA ALA A 278 -5.53 19.23 -2.93
C ALA A 278 -5.04 20.64 -3.30
N VAL A 279 -5.72 21.34 -4.20
CA VAL A 279 -5.37 22.72 -4.59
C VAL A 279 -5.44 23.65 -3.39
N TRP A 280 -6.47 23.54 -2.55
CA TRP A 280 -6.60 24.34 -1.34
C TRP A 280 -5.46 24.09 -0.35
N LEU A 281 -5.13 22.82 -0.10
CA LEU A 281 -4.01 22.40 0.74
C LEU A 281 -2.68 22.94 0.20
N LEU A 282 -2.45 22.82 -1.11
CA LEU A 282 -1.25 23.32 -1.78
C LEU A 282 -1.16 24.85 -1.67
N ARG A 283 -2.25 25.57 -1.94
CA ARG A 283 -2.30 27.04 -1.78
C ARG A 283 -1.86 27.43 -0.37
N LEU A 284 -2.52 26.92 0.66
CA LEU A 284 -2.19 27.25 2.05
C LEU A 284 -0.76 26.85 2.42
N GLY A 285 -0.29 25.70 1.94
CA GLY A 285 1.05 25.20 2.22
C GLY A 285 2.15 26.03 1.55
N PHE A 286 1.95 26.48 0.31
CA PHE A 286 2.94 27.22 -0.47
C PHE A 286 2.96 28.72 -0.19
N THR A 287 1.84 29.31 0.23
CA THR A 287 1.76 30.74 0.60
C THR A 287 2.00 30.99 2.08
N GLY A 288 2.00 29.95 2.91
CA GLY A 288 2.16 30.05 4.37
C GLY A 288 3.59 29.76 4.87
N PRO A 289 3.80 29.89 6.19
CA PRO A 289 5.09 29.63 6.83
C PRO A 289 5.53 28.15 6.73
N ALA A 290 4.60 27.24 6.43
CA ALA A 290 4.88 25.82 6.24
C ALA A 290 5.57 25.46 4.92
N ARG A 291 5.77 26.43 4.00
CA ARG A 291 6.33 26.19 2.65
C ARG A 291 7.59 25.32 2.64
N PRO A 292 8.62 25.55 3.48
CA PRO A 292 9.83 24.72 3.46
C PRO A 292 9.55 23.25 3.80
N ARG A 293 8.58 22.98 4.68
CA ARG A 293 8.20 21.62 5.09
C ARG A 293 7.37 20.91 4.02
N VAL A 294 6.52 21.64 3.31
CA VAL A 294 5.62 21.06 2.29
C VAL A 294 6.21 21.06 0.89
N ARG A 295 7.20 21.89 0.56
CA ARG A 295 7.64 22.11 -0.84
C ARG A 295 7.83 20.83 -1.64
N VAL A 296 8.60 19.87 -1.13
CA VAL A 296 8.91 18.64 -1.86
C VAL A 296 7.66 17.79 -2.09
N TRP A 297 6.91 17.50 -1.02
CA TRP A 297 5.73 16.64 -1.09
C TRP A 297 4.54 17.33 -1.76
N GLY A 298 4.43 18.65 -1.61
CA GLY A 298 3.43 19.49 -2.24
C GLY A 298 3.66 19.64 -3.74
N THR A 299 4.91 19.83 -4.19
CA THR A 299 5.24 19.81 -5.62
C THR A 299 4.93 18.44 -6.22
N ALA A 300 5.34 17.35 -5.55
CA ALA A 300 5.00 16.00 -5.99
C ALA A 300 3.49 15.79 -6.08
N LEU A 301 2.72 16.17 -5.05
CA LEU A 301 1.26 16.09 -5.05
C LEU A 301 0.65 16.89 -6.20
N GLY A 302 1.08 18.12 -6.44
CA GLY A 302 0.56 18.97 -7.51
C GLY A 302 0.80 18.37 -8.90
N VAL A 303 2.03 17.88 -9.16
CA VAL A 303 2.36 17.21 -10.42
C VAL A 303 1.54 15.94 -10.60
N LEU A 304 1.44 15.10 -9.57
CA LEU A 304 0.71 13.84 -9.63
C LEU A 304 -0.79 14.06 -9.81
N VAL A 305 -1.39 15.08 -9.16
CA VAL A 305 -2.81 15.43 -9.36
C VAL A 305 -3.06 15.89 -10.80
N ALA A 306 -2.19 16.72 -11.37
CA ALA A 306 -2.32 17.15 -12.77
C ALA A 306 -2.25 15.95 -13.72
N LEU A 307 -1.25 15.07 -13.54
CA LEU A 307 -1.14 13.83 -14.31
C LEU A 307 -2.37 12.92 -14.11
N GLN A 308 -2.88 12.80 -12.90
CA GLN A 308 -4.03 11.94 -12.58
C GLN A 308 -5.29 12.36 -13.31
N VAL A 309 -5.56 13.66 -13.37
CA VAL A 309 -6.72 14.22 -14.09
C VAL A 309 -6.58 13.95 -15.58
N THR A 310 -5.43 14.24 -16.18
CA THR A 310 -5.18 13.97 -17.60
C THR A 310 -5.34 12.49 -17.93
N LEU A 311 -4.70 11.61 -17.14
CA LEU A 311 -4.80 10.16 -17.31
C LEU A 311 -6.23 9.65 -17.09
N GLY A 312 -7.00 10.30 -16.20
CA GLY A 312 -8.40 9.94 -15.93
C GLY A 312 -9.31 10.25 -17.12
N VAL A 313 -9.13 11.43 -17.74
CA VAL A 313 -9.83 11.80 -18.97
C VAL A 313 -9.49 10.82 -20.10
N GLU A 314 -8.21 10.55 -20.33
CA GLU A 314 -7.77 9.63 -21.37
C GLU A 314 -8.25 8.18 -21.13
N ALA A 315 -8.22 7.71 -19.87
CA ALA A 315 -8.72 6.40 -19.51
C ALA A 315 -10.23 6.27 -19.72
N TRP A 316 -10.99 7.34 -19.45
CA TRP A 316 -12.43 7.38 -19.65
C TRP A 316 -12.79 7.45 -21.14
N MET A 317 -12.17 8.36 -21.90
CA MET A 317 -12.35 8.46 -23.36
C MET A 317 -12.00 7.15 -24.07
N GLY A 318 -10.89 6.52 -23.67
CA GLY A 318 -10.47 5.24 -24.22
C GLY A 318 -11.31 4.04 -23.77
N LYS A 319 -12.28 4.20 -22.86
CA LYS A 319 -13.21 3.13 -22.46
C LYS A 319 -14.64 3.40 -22.91
N PHE A 320 -15.09 4.65 -22.90
CA PHE A 320 -16.50 5.03 -23.09
C PHE A 320 -16.72 6.04 -24.22
N GLY A 321 -15.64 6.51 -24.89
CA GLY A 321 -15.73 7.47 -25.99
C GLY A 321 -15.93 6.86 -27.37
N GLY A 322 -15.96 5.52 -27.47
CA GLY A 322 -16.19 4.79 -28.72
C GLY A 322 -17.69 4.61 -29.04
N ALA A 323 -17.99 4.24 -30.29
CA ALA A 323 -19.35 3.90 -30.72
C ALA A 323 -19.77 2.46 -30.33
N THR A 324 -18.79 1.62 -29.98
CA THR A 324 -18.97 0.24 -29.55
C THR A 324 -19.10 0.16 -28.04
N LEU A 325 -19.92 -0.78 -27.54
CA LEU A 325 -20.04 -1.00 -26.10
C LEU A 325 -18.67 -1.47 -25.54
N PRO A 326 -18.24 -0.95 -24.37
CA PRO A 326 -16.91 -1.20 -23.82
C PRO A 326 -16.58 -2.68 -23.55
N GLU A 327 -17.61 -3.53 -23.48
CA GLU A 327 -17.51 -4.97 -23.21
C GLU A 327 -17.05 -5.77 -24.43
N PHE A 328 -17.30 -5.27 -25.64
CA PHE A 328 -16.95 -5.93 -26.90
C PHE A 328 -15.63 -5.42 -27.51
N GLU A 329 -15.06 -4.35 -26.96
CA GLU A 329 -13.76 -3.82 -27.42
C GLU A 329 -12.58 -4.59 -26.80
N THR A 330 -11.68 -5.04 -27.66
CA THR A 330 -10.39 -5.58 -27.23
C THR A 330 -9.51 -4.46 -26.69
N VAL A 331 -8.94 -4.66 -25.50
CA VAL A 331 -8.10 -3.62 -24.87
C VAL A 331 -6.75 -3.59 -25.59
N SER A 332 -6.48 -2.49 -26.30
CA SER A 332 -5.17 -2.26 -26.90
C SER A 332 -4.08 -2.06 -25.84
N ALA A 333 -2.82 -2.32 -26.22
CA ALA A 333 -1.67 -2.06 -25.34
C ALA A 333 -1.61 -0.61 -24.85
N LYS A 334 -2.01 0.35 -25.70
CA LYS A 334 -2.10 1.78 -25.33
C LYS A 334 -3.16 2.03 -24.26
N GLN A 335 -4.38 1.50 -24.43
CA GLN A 335 -5.45 1.64 -23.43
C GLN A 335 -5.06 0.96 -22.10
N ALA A 336 -4.43 -0.22 -22.16
CA ALA A 336 -3.90 -0.90 -20.97
C ALA A 336 -2.84 -0.05 -20.27
N GLY A 337 -1.90 0.54 -21.02
CA GLY A 337 -0.87 1.43 -20.50
C GLY A 337 -1.46 2.65 -19.79
N ILE A 338 -2.43 3.33 -20.39
CA ILE A 338 -3.10 4.51 -19.81
C ILE A 338 -3.84 4.14 -18.52
N ARG A 339 -4.61 3.04 -18.53
CA ARG A 339 -5.34 2.57 -17.34
C ARG A 339 -4.39 2.19 -16.19
N THR A 340 -3.29 1.51 -16.52
CA THR A 340 -2.24 1.17 -15.55
C THR A 340 -1.57 2.43 -15.00
N ALA A 341 -1.23 3.40 -15.85
CA ALA A 341 -0.65 4.66 -15.42
C ALA A 341 -1.61 5.45 -14.51
N HIS A 342 -2.89 5.54 -14.87
CA HIS A 342 -3.91 6.20 -14.04
C HIS A 342 -4.04 5.56 -12.65
N ALA A 343 -3.99 4.23 -12.56
CA ALA A 343 -4.04 3.54 -11.26
C ALA A 343 -2.77 3.80 -10.42
N LEU A 344 -1.58 3.74 -11.05
CA LEU A 344 -0.30 3.95 -10.36
C LEU A 344 -0.11 5.41 -9.93
N VAL A 345 -0.44 6.38 -10.79
CA VAL A 345 -0.41 7.80 -10.44
C VAL A 345 -1.42 8.10 -9.34
N GLY A 346 -2.61 7.49 -9.36
CA GLY A 346 -3.59 7.60 -8.27
C GLY A 346 -3.04 7.11 -6.92
N THR A 347 -2.32 5.98 -6.94
CA THR A 347 -1.57 5.49 -5.76
C THR A 347 -0.52 6.52 -5.31
N GLY A 348 0.18 7.13 -6.26
CA GLY A 348 1.15 8.20 -6.03
C GLY A 348 0.53 9.45 -5.40
N VAL A 349 -0.66 9.87 -5.83
CA VAL A 349 -1.40 11.00 -5.25
C VAL A 349 -1.73 10.72 -3.77
N LEU A 350 -2.26 9.53 -3.47
CA LEU A 350 -2.54 9.10 -2.10
C LEU A 350 -1.26 9.10 -1.24
N ALA A 351 -0.19 8.50 -1.77
CA ALA A 351 1.12 8.47 -1.14
C ALA A 351 1.69 9.88 -0.85
N ALA A 352 1.59 10.79 -1.82
CA ALA A 352 2.06 12.16 -1.66
C ALA A 352 1.25 12.92 -0.61
N ALA A 353 -0.07 12.72 -0.57
CA ALA A 353 -0.96 13.31 0.44
C ALA A 353 -0.62 12.80 1.85
N VAL A 354 -0.40 11.49 2.02
CA VAL A 354 0.05 10.89 3.29
C VAL A 354 1.40 11.45 3.72
N GLY A 355 2.37 11.49 2.81
CA GLY A 355 3.71 12.04 3.06
C GLY A 355 3.65 13.50 3.49
N LEU A 356 2.87 14.33 2.80
CA LEU A 356 2.65 15.73 3.16
C LEU A 356 2.02 15.87 4.56
N ALA A 357 0.95 15.12 4.85
CA ALA A 357 0.27 15.16 6.14
C ALA A 357 1.21 14.80 7.31
N LEU A 358 2.05 13.78 7.13
CA LEU A 358 3.05 13.36 8.12
C LEU A 358 4.17 14.41 8.31
N ARG A 359 4.63 15.02 7.21
CA ARG A 359 5.73 16.00 7.24
C ARG A 359 5.32 17.32 7.86
N VAL A 360 4.09 17.78 7.60
CA VAL A 360 3.53 18.95 8.26
C VAL A 360 3.43 18.75 9.78
N ARG A 361 2.92 17.59 10.21
CA ARG A 361 2.70 17.27 11.62
C ARG A 361 3.97 16.98 12.41
N ALA A 362 5.11 16.76 11.75
CA ALA A 362 6.38 16.51 12.42
C ALA A 362 6.85 17.76 13.21
N GLY A 363 7.32 17.59 14.45
CA GLY A 363 7.87 18.69 15.26
C GLY A 363 6.86 19.43 16.15
N GLY A 364 5.96 18.70 16.79
CA GLY A 364 5.10 19.22 17.87
C GLY A 364 5.26 18.51 19.21
N GLU A 365 6.23 17.62 19.31
CA GLU A 365 6.62 16.96 20.55
C GLU A 365 7.58 17.91 21.27
N ARG A 366 7.03 18.83 22.07
CA ARG A 366 7.74 19.41 23.21
C ARG A 366 7.40 18.58 24.43
#